data_AF-A0A453LQK0-F1
#
_entry.id   AF-A0A453LQK0-F1
#
_cell.length_a   1.000
_cell.length_b   1.000
_cell.length_c   1.000
_cell.angle_alpha   90.00
_cell.angle_beta   90.00
_cell.angle_gamma   90.00
#
_symmetry.space_group_name_H-M   'P 1'
#
loop_
_entity.id
_entity.type
_entity.pdbx_description
1 polymer ?
#
loop_
_entity_poly.entity_id
_entity_poly.type
_entity_poly.pdbx_seq_one_letter_code
_entity_poly.pdbx_strand_id
1 'polypeptide(L)' 'REELEELNKMDKVSTALQEFVVTIESKADPLLPVTTGAAYQSWDRWFEGPQDLRRCKCWFL' A
#
# COMPACT_ATOMS: atom_id res chain seq x y z
N ARG A 1 23.24 -12.91 32.69
CA ARG A 1 23.46 -11.49 32.31
C ARG A 1 23.22 -11.30 30.81
N GLU A 2 23.80 -12.16 29.98
CA GLU A 2 23.56 -12.22 28.53
C GLU A 2 22.08 -12.41 28.16
N GLU A 3 21.36 -13.32 28.82
CA GLU A 3 19.92 -13.55 28.58
C GLU A 3 19.05 -12.29 28.76
N LEU A 4 19.42 -11.43 29.72
CA LEU A 4 18.69 -10.19 29.98
C LEU A 4 18.94 -9.15 28.89
N GLU A 5 20.14 -9.17 28.30
CA GLU A 5 20.51 -8.29 27.20
C GLU A 5 19.80 -8.70 25.91
N GLU A 6 19.70 -10.00 25.64
CA GLU A 6 18.95 -10.54 24.50
C GLU A 6 17.45 -10.24 24.61
N LEU A 7 16.86 -10.39 25.80
CA LEU A 7 15.48 -9.98 26.06
C LEU A 7 15.25 -8.49 25.79
N ASN A 8 16.17 -7.63 26.24
CA ASN A 8 16.10 -6.18 26.00
C ASN A 8 16.24 -5.83 24.50
N LYS A 9 17.07 -6.56 23.75
CA LYS A 9 17.14 -6.39 22.29
C LYS A 9 15.82 -6.78 21.62
N MET A 10 15.22 -7.90 22.05
CA MET A 10 13.95 -8.37 21.50
C MET A 10 12.78 -7.42 21.80
N ASP A 11 12.75 -6.84 23.00
CA ASP A 11 11.72 -5.88 23.41
C ASP A 11 11.74 -4.59 22.57
N LYS A 12 12.94 -4.08 22.28
CA LYS A 12 13.14 -2.93 21.38
C LYS A 12 12.67 -3.24 19.96
N VAL A 13 12.97 -4.44 19.45
CA VAL A 13 12.52 -4.88 18.12
C VAL A 13 11.01 -5.02 18.09
N SER A 14 10.41 -5.61 19.14
CA SER A 14 8.95 -5.76 19.26
C SER A 14 8.24 -4.41 19.25
N THR A 15 8.77 -3.44 20.01
CA THR A 15 8.21 -2.08 20.07
C THR A 15 8.30 -1.37 18.72
N ALA A 16 9.48 -1.38 18.09
CA ALA A 16 9.67 -0.75 16.78
C ALA A 16 8.81 -1.41 15.69
N LEU A 17 8.63 -2.73 15.74
CA LEU A 17 7.76 -3.45 14.82
C LEU A 17 6.30 -3.05 15.01
N GLN A 18 5.83 -2.89 16.25
CA GLN A 18 4.46 -2.51 16.54
C GLN A 18 4.14 -1.10 16.02
N GLU A 19 5.04 -0.14 16.22
CA GLU A 19 4.91 1.22 15.67
C GLU A 19 4.88 1.21 14.13
N PHE A 20 5.72 0.37 13.50
CA PHE A 20 5.75 0.22 12.06
C PHE A 20 4.45 -0.36 11.49
N VAL A 21 3.90 -1.40 12.13
CA VAL A 21 2.62 -2.00 11.73
C VAL A 21 1.49 -0.97 11.80
N VAL A 22 1.38 -0.24 12.90
CA VAL A 22 0.37 0.83 13.05
C VAL A 22 0.49 1.86 11.94
N THR A 23 1.73 2.24 11.58
CA THR A 23 1.97 3.21 10.51
C THR A 23 1.50 2.69 9.15
N ILE A 24 1.80 1.43 8.81
CA ILE A 24 1.35 0.81 7.55
C ILE A 24 -0.16 0.72 7.50
N GLU A 25 -0.79 0.22 8.55
CA GLU A 25 -2.25 0.02 8.59
C GLU A 25 -3.03 1.34 8.55
N SER A 26 -2.43 2.44 9.01
CA SER A 26 -3.06 3.77 8.99
C SER A 26 -3.22 4.37 7.58
N LYS A 27 -2.47 3.86 6.59
CA LYS A 27 -2.45 4.41 5.23
C LYS A 27 -3.00 3.39 4.25
N ALA A 28 -4.05 3.77 3.51
CA ALA A 28 -4.59 2.95 2.43
C ALA A 28 -3.52 2.73 1.34
N ASP A 29 -3.14 1.47 1.12
CA ASP A 29 -2.24 1.06 0.04
C ASP A 29 -3.05 0.59 -1.19
N PRO A 30 -3.11 1.40 -2.25
CA PRO A 30 -3.92 1.14 -3.45
C PRO A 30 -3.50 -0.10 -4.24
N LEU A 31 -2.33 -0.68 -3.96
CA LEU A 31 -1.89 -1.94 -4.57
C LEU A 31 -2.40 -3.18 -3.81
N LEU A 32 -2.96 -3.00 -2.60
CA LEU A 32 -3.52 -4.09 -1.82
C LEU A 32 -4.99 -4.33 -2.20
N PRO A 33 -5.44 -5.60 -2.28
CA PRO A 33 -6.82 -5.95 -2.66
C PRO A 33 -7.89 -5.39 -1.71
N VAL A 34 -7.51 -5.12 -0.46
CA VAL A 34 -8.38 -4.56 0.57
C VAL A 34 -7.66 -3.36 1.16
N THR A 35 -8.20 -2.17 0.91
CA THR A 35 -7.70 -0.92 1.50
C THR A 35 -8.65 -0.43 2.57
N THR A 36 -8.12 -0.24 3.78
CA THR A 36 -8.84 0.43 4.86
C THR A 36 -8.68 1.93 4.66
N GLY A 37 -9.69 2.59 4.05
CA GLY A 37 -9.69 4.04 3.85
C GLY A 37 -10.32 4.46 2.52
N ALA A 38 -10.44 5.78 2.30
CA ALA A 38 -10.93 6.29 1.03
C ALA A 38 -9.91 6.00 -0.07
N ALA A 39 -10.34 5.30 -1.13
CA ALA A 39 -9.53 5.13 -2.33
C ALA A 39 -9.11 6.53 -2.83
N TYR A 40 -7.80 6.74 -3.02
CA TYR A 40 -7.33 8.03 -3.49
C TYR A 40 -7.71 8.17 -4.97
N GLN A 41 -8.66 9.07 -5.24
CA GLN A 41 -9.37 9.21 -6.52
C GLN A 41 -8.46 9.37 -7.76
N SER A 42 -7.21 9.80 -7.59
CA SER A 42 -6.29 9.89 -8.72
C SER A 42 -5.58 8.57 -9.04
N TRP A 43 -5.71 7.51 -8.23
CA TRP A 43 -5.25 6.16 -8.58
C TRP A 43 -6.14 5.51 -9.64
N ASP A 44 -7.44 5.80 -9.60
CA ASP A 44 -8.38 5.34 -10.62
C ASP A 44 -7.87 5.77 -12.02
N ARG A 45 -7.32 6.97 -12.17
CA ARG A 45 -6.70 7.42 -13.44
C ARG A 45 -5.56 6.52 -13.95
N TRP A 46 -4.77 5.89 -13.06
CA TRP A 46 -3.64 5.04 -13.46
C TRP A 46 -4.07 3.59 -13.72
N PHE A 47 -5.16 3.12 -13.11
CA PHE A 47 -5.64 1.73 -13.20
C PHE A 47 -6.93 1.54 -14.01
N GLU A 48 -7.67 2.60 -14.35
CA GLU A 48 -8.87 2.56 -15.22
C GLU A 48 -8.56 2.15 -16.67
N GLY A 49 -7.27 2.09 -17.03
CA GLY A 49 -6.84 1.86 -18.41
C GLY A 49 -7.15 3.06 -19.31
N PRO A 50 -6.88 2.95 -20.63
CA PRO A 50 -7.22 4.02 -21.56
C PRO A 50 -8.74 4.25 -21.53
N GLN A 51 -9.19 5.42 -21.08
CA GLN A 51 -10.61 5.82 -21.09
C GLN A 51 -11.20 5.84 -22.52
N ASP A 52 -10.35 5.67 -23.54
CA ASP A 52 -10.68 5.80 -24.95
C ASP A 52 -10.44 4.49 -25.74
N LEU A 53 -10.99 3.38 -25.27
CA LEU A 53 -11.14 2.14 -26.06
C LEU A 53 -12.16 2.28 -27.22
N ARG A 54 -12.59 3.50 -27.55
CA ARG A 54 -13.43 3.84 -28.71
C ARG A 54 -12.73 4.75 -29.73
N ARG A 55 -11.40 4.66 -29.88
CA ARG A 55 -10.70 5.21 -31.06
C ARG A 55 -10.12 4.12 -31.97
N CYS A 56 -10.99 3.37 -32.65
CA CYS A 56 -10.78 3.30 -34.11
C CYS A 56 -11.96 3.90 -34.83
N LYS A 57 -11.76 5.11 -35.38
CA LYS A 57 -12.47 5.54 -36.59
C LYS A 57 -11.58 5.19 -37.77
N CYS A 58 -11.45 3.90 -38.01
CA CYS A 58 -10.79 3.37 -39.19
C CYS A 58 -11.66 3.74 -40.41
N TRP A 59 -11.28 4.75 -41.18
CA TRP A 59 -11.64 4.83 -42.61
C TRP A 59 -10.32 4.63 -43.35
N PHE A 60 -10.05 3.39 -43.73
CA PHE A 60 -8.96 3.10 -44.66
C PHE A 60 -9.38 3.66 -46.03
N LEU A 61 -8.64 4.68 -46.50
CA LEU A 61 -8.68 5.15 -47.88
C LEU A 61 -7.91 4.21 -48.79
#